data_AF-A0A919J4E6-F1
#
_entry.id   AF-A0A919J4E6-F1
#
_cell.length_a   1.000
_cell.length_b   1.000
_cell.length_c   1.000
_cell.angle_alpha   90.00
_cell.angle_beta   90.00
_cell.angle_gamma   90.00
#
_symmetry.space_group_name_H-M   'P 1'
#
loop_
_entity.id
_entity.type
_entity.pdbx_description
1 polymer ?
#
loop_
_entity_poly.entity_id
_entity_poly.type
_entity_poly.pdbx_seq_one_letter_code
_entity_poly.pdbx_strand_id
1 'polypeptide(L)'
;MNHTEILNRLAGVAAAELSIASDTGAVGVLVAGNQAPLVHWIGGHWNRPWSGPSPRFVRCDLSQHQLRAVTWYRSARRDEHHGLAGTVPATMVAERWRSGRPDERSVYFDVAALRGTRLVDVAMAAARSGGLAPGVVDAIPDLVRRSATAGWPRLLSLAVAGDSPRLKLQHAAPGARRAAEVLDGAADPLLTRFRRLRLPAGYAGFTLSEHGLALRLYARPIDGRHLPRAVAAL
;
A
#
# COMPACT_ATOMS: atom_id res chain seq x y z
N MET A 1 1.75 7.76 23.37
CA MET A 1 3.12 8.06 22.92
C MET A 1 3.11 9.38 22.15
N ASN A 2 4.07 10.27 22.38
CA ASN A 2 4.16 11.56 21.68
C ASN A 2 4.79 11.37 20.29
N HIS A 3 4.24 12.05 19.27
CA HIS A 3 4.77 12.11 17.89
C HIS A 3 6.28 12.22 17.79
N THR A 4 6.87 13.09 18.61
CA THR A 4 8.30 13.40 18.57
C THR A 4 9.13 12.17 18.91
N GLU A 5 8.71 11.37 19.88
CA GLU A 5 9.36 10.11 20.24
C GLU A 5 9.27 9.11 19.07
N ILE A 6 8.10 9.00 18.44
CA ILE A 6 7.89 8.10 17.29
C ILE A 6 8.80 8.49 16.13
N LEU A 7 8.84 9.77 15.76
CA LEU A 7 9.68 10.25 14.66
C LEU A 7 11.17 10.08 14.97
N ASN A 8 11.62 10.33 16.20
CA ASN A 8 13.01 10.13 16.59
C ASN A 8 13.43 8.65 16.49
N ARG A 9 12.56 7.73 16.89
CA ARG A 9 12.80 6.28 16.75
C ARG A 9 12.83 5.86 15.28
N LEU A 10 11.92 6.37 14.46
CA LEU A 10 11.86 6.09 13.03
C LEU A 10 12.98 6.77 12.23
N ALA A 11 13.56 7.87 12.72
CA ALA A 11 14.67 8.56 12.08
C ALA A 11 15.94 7.69 12.01
N GLY A 12 16.05 6.68 12.87
CA GLY A 12 17.14 5.70 12.87
C GLY A 12 17.10 4.70 11.70
N VAL A 13 16.13 4.79 10.78
CA VAL A 13 16.04 3.89 9.62
C VAL A 13 16.96 4.37 8.50
N ALA A 14 17.80 3.47 7.96
CA ALA A 14 18.73 3.80 6.87
C ALA A 14 18.02 4.37 5.61
N ALA A 15 16.83 3.84 5.27
CA ALA A 15 15.98 4.37 4.21
C ALA A 15 14.50 4.25 4.58
N ALA A 16 13.80 5.38 4.62
CA ALA A 16 12.37 5.49 4.90
C ALA A 16 11.59 5.74 3.60
N GLU A 17 10.58 4.92 3.32
CA GLU A 17 9.59 5.23 2.28
C GLU A 17 8.41 5.96 2.91
N LEU A 18 8.11 7.15 2.39
CA LEU A 18 6.98 7.98 2.82
C LEU A 18 5.80 7.81 1.88
N SER A 19 4.58 7.81 2.43
CA SER A 19 3.37 7.84 1.60
C SER A 19 2.25 8.64 2.23
N ILE A 20 1.42 9.25 1.40
CA ILE A 20 0.27 10.05 1.79
C ILE A 20 -0.96 9.45 1.14
N ALA A 21 -2.01 9.26 1.93
CA ALA A 21 -3.31 8.79 1.45
C ALA A 21 -4.31 9.96 1.37
N SER A 22 -5.12 9.98 0.32
CA SER A 22 -6.22 10.96 0.14
C SER A 22 -7.27 10.87 1.25
N ASP A 23 -7.59 9.65 1.67
CA ASP A 23 -8.74 9.33 2.53
C ASP A 23 -8.51 9.55 4.05
N THR A 24 -7.29 9.33 4.52
CA THR A 24 -6.98 9.23 5.95
C THR A 24 -6.10 10.38 6.45
N GLY A 25 -5.50 11.13 5.51
CA GLY A 25 -4.50 12.15 5.81
C GLY A 25 -3.26 11.63 6.54
N ALA A 26 -3.13 10.30 6.69
CA ALA A 26 -2.05 9.65 7.40
C ALA A 26 -0.78 9.56 6.53
N VAL A 27 0.36 9.66 7.20
CA VAL A 27 1.69 9.53 6.61
C VAL A 27 2.23 8.15 6.96
N GLY A 28 2.40 7.31 5.96
CA GLY A 28 2.98 5.98 6.15
C GLY A 28 4.48 5.99 6.05
N VAL A 29 5.15 5.36 7.00
CA VAL A 29 6.59 5.11 7.02
C VAL A 29 6.85 3.61 6.92
N LEU A 30 7.65 3.19 5.94
CA LEU A 30 8.09 1.81 5.80
C LEU A 30 9.40 1.56 6.57
N VAL A 31 9.44 0.48 7.36
CA VAL A 31 10.59 0.03 8.16
C VAL A 31 10.95 -1.39 7.71
N ALA A 32 12.22 -1.61 7.35
CA ALA A 32 12.68 -2.94 6.95
C ALA A 32 12.64 -3.92 8.14
N GLY A 33 12.26 -5.17 7.87
CA GLY A 33 12.12 -6.20 8.92
C GLY A 33 13.42 -6.57 9.62
N ASN A 34 14.57 -6.27 9.01
CA ASN A 34 15.89 -6.48 9.62
C ASN A 34 16.22 -5.44 10.71
N GLN A 35 15.42 -4.39 10.89
CA GLN A 35 15.51 -3.43 11.99
C GLN A 35 14.82 -3.98 13.25
N ALA A 36 15.22 -5.18 13.69
CA ALA A 36 14.50 -5.95 14.70
C ALA A 36 14.14 -5.18 16.00
N PRO A 37 15.03 -4.35 16.59
CA PRO A 37 14.69 -3.56 17.77
C PRO A 37 13.56 -2.56 17.51
N LEU A 38 13.57 -1.89 16.35
CA LEU A 38 12.55 -0.93 15.97
C LEU A 38 11.23 -1.62 15.63
N VAL A 39 11.29 -2.76 14.93
CA VAL A 39 10.12 -3.61 14.64
C VAL A 39 9.45 -4.10 15.93
N HIS A 40 10.25 -4.58 16.88
CA HIS A 40 9.75 -5.03 18.19
C HIS A 40 9.15 -3.87 18.98
N TRP A 41 9.81 -2.71 18.98
CA TRP A 41 9.29 -1.50 19.62
C TRP A 41 7.95 -1.05 19.02
N ILE A 42 7.80 -1.03 17.68
CA ILE A 42 6.53 -0.74 17.00
C ILE A 42 5.45 -1.75 17.43
N GLY A 43 5.80 -3.05 17.44
CA GLY A 43 4.89 -4.13 17.79
C GLY A 43 4.44 -4.12 19.25
N GLY A 44 5.33 -3.81 20.19
CA GLY A 44 5.04 -3.76 21.63
C GLY A 44 4.16 -2.59 22.04
N HIS A 45 4.13 -1.52 21.25
CA HIS A 45 3.28 -0.34 21.50
C HIS A 45 1.94 -0.39 20.75
N TRP A 46 1.67 -1.47 20.04
CA TRP A 46 0.37 -1.72 19.42
C TRP A 46 -0.32 -2.85 20.16
N ASN A 47 -1.62 -2.71 20.45
CA ASN A 47 -2.40 -3.56 21.37
C ASN A 47 -2.40 -5.08 21.08
N ARG A 48 -1.76 -5.53 19.98
CA ARG A 48 -1.49 -6.94 19.70
C ARG A 48 -0.10 -7.08 19.06
N PRO A 49 0.90 -7.62 19.78
CA PRO A 49 2.19 -7.94 19.18
C PRO A 49 2.00 -8.95 18.04
N TRP A 50 2.76 -8.77 16.97
CA TRP A 50 2.75 -9.69 15.83
C TRP A 50 3.32 -11.05 16.26
N SER A 51 2.53 -12.11 16.11
CA SER A 51 2.93 -13.50 16.41
C SER A 51 3.21 -14.33 15.16
N GLY A 52 3.11 -13.73 13.96
CA GLY A 52 3.36 -14.42 12.71
C GLY A 52 4.85 -14.44 12.32
N PRO A 53 5.19 -15.01 11.15
CA PRO A 53 6.57 -15.09 10.67
C PRO A 53 7.22 -13.72 10.51
N SER A 54 8.56 -13.68 10.58
CA SER A 54 9.34 -12.43 10.51
C SER A 54 8.93 -11.58 9.30
N PRO A 55 8.58 -10.30 9.51
CA PRO A 55 8.19 -9.44 8.42
C PRO A 55 9.39 -9.16 7.51
N ARG A 56 9.12 -8.99 6.22
CA ARG A 56 10.04 -8.35 5.28
C ARG A 56 10.10 -6.85 5.54
N PHE A 57 8.97 -6.24 5.84
CA PHE A 57 8.85 -4.84 6.23
C PHE A 57 7.60 -4.59 7.08
N VAL A 58 7.64 -3.53 7.87
CA VAL A 58 6.55 -3.03 8.71
C VAL A 58 6.25 -1.60 8.28
N ARG A 59 4.97 -1.27 8.12
CA ARG A 59 4.52 0.08 7.82
C ARG A 59 3.82 0.67 9.05
N CYS A 60 4.20 1.88 9.41
CA CYS A 60 3.55 2.67 10.45
C CYS A 60 2.81 3.84 9.81
N ASP A 61 1.49 3.91 9.96
CA ASP A 61 0.71 5.07 9.53
C ASP A 61 0.57 6.06 10.70
N LEU A 62 1.01 7.30 10.49
CA LEU A 62 1.01 8.38 11.48
C LEU A 62 -0.04 9.43 11.11
N SER A 63 -0.82 9.93 12.07
CA SER A 63 -1.72 11.09 11.86
C SER A 63 -1.90 11.86 13.15
N GLN A 64 -1.87 13.20 13.05
CA GLN A 64 -2.10 14.12 14.18
C GLN A 64 -1.37 13.68 15.45
N HIS A 65 -0.05 13.54 15.35
CA HIS A 65 0.83 13.21 16.47
C HIS A 65 0.73 11.79 17.04
N GLN A 66 0.01 10.87 16.38
CA GLN A 66 -0.22 9.51 16.87
C GLN A 66 0.04 8.44 15.82
N LEU A 67 0.44 7.25 16.28
CA LEU A 67 0.44 6.02 15.49
C LEU A 67 -1.01 5.56 15.29
N ARG A 68 -1.45 5.40 14.04
CA ARG A 68 -2.83 5.05 13.66
C ARG A 68 -3.00 3.62 13.20
N ALA A 69 -1.98 3.06 12.56
CA ALA A 69 -1.99 1.66 12.15
C ALA A 69 -0.56 1.13 12.02
N VAL A 70 -0.42 -0.15 12.33
CA VAL A 70 0.77 -0.93 12.01
C VAL A 70 0.36 -2.01 11.03
N THR A 71 1.11 -2.12 9.94
CA THR A 71 0.87 -3.11 8.89
C THR A 71 2.13 -3.91 8.64
N TRP A 72 2.01 -5.24 8.70
CA TRP A 72 3.12 -6.17 8.54
C TRP A 72 3.08 -6.73 7.13
N TYR A 73 4.25 -6.89 6.53
CA TYR A 73 4.39 -7.50 5.21
C TYR A 73 5.42 -8.60 5.25
N ARG A 74 5.14 -9.72 4.58
CA ARG A 74 6.10 -10.81 4.38
C ARG A 74 6.18 -11.19 2.91
N SER A 75 7.24 -11.89 2.54
CA SER A 75 7.34 -12.54 1.23
C SER A 75 6.26 -13.62 1.11
N ALA A 76 5.65 -13.71 -0.07
CA ALA A 76 4.62 -14.71 -0.36
C ALA A 76 5.11 -16.13 -0.08
N ARG A 77 4.24 -16.96 0.50
CA ARG A 77 4.42 -18.42 0.56
C ARG A 77 3.42 -19.06 -0.38
N ARG A 78 3.92 -19.79 -1.39
CA ARG A 78 3.07 -20.36 -2.46
C ARG A 78 1.97 -21.25 -1.90
N ASP A 79 2.24 -21.92 -0.79
CA ASP A 79 1.41 -23.01 -0.30
C ASP A 79 0.16 -22.53 0.46
N GLU A 80 0.24 -21.35 1.06
CA GLU A 80 -0.82 -20.79 1.89
C GLU A 80 -1.99 -20.20 1.08
N HIS A 81 -1.84 -20.11 -0.24
CA HIS A 81 -2.81 -19.52 -1.15
C HIS A 81 -3.02 -20.34 -2.43
N HIS A 82 -2.76 -21.66 -2.41
CA HIS A 82 -2.84 -22.52 -3.61
C HIS A 82 -4.13 -22.34 -4.43
N GLY A 83 -5.30 -22.16 -3.80
CA GLY A 83 -6.56 -21.91 -4.52
C GLY A 83 -6.62 -20.56 -5.25
N LEU A 84 -5.94 -19.55 -4.72
CA LEU A 84 -5.85 -18.21 -5.33
C LEU A 84 -4.69 -18.13 -6.34
N ALA A 85 -3.57 -18.78 -6.05
CA ALA A 85 -2.39 -18.84 -6.91
C ALA A 85 -2.60 -19.77 -8.13
N GLY A 86 -3.48 -20.76 -8.03
CA GLY A 86 -3.87 -21.63 -9.15
C GLY A 86 -4.90 -20.99 -10.09
N THR A 87 -5.66 -20.00 -9.61
CA THR A 87 -6.69 -19.29 -10.39
C THR A 87 -6.19 -17.97 -10.99
N VAL A 88 -5.21 -17.33 -10.34
CA VAL A 88 -4.60 -16.08 -10.80
C VAL A 88 -3.27 -16.35 -11.52
N PRO A 89 -3.16 -16.12 -12.84
CA PRO A 89 -1.93 -16.37 -13.60
C PRO A 89 -0.88 -15.24 -13.41
N ALA A 90 -0.57 -14.93 -12.15
CA ALA A 90 0.39 -13.90 -11.75
C ALA A 90 1.21 -14.39 -10.56
N THR A 91 2.45 -13.91 -10.45
CA THR A 91 3.35 -14.35 -9.37
C THR A 91 2.96 -13.66 -8.07
N MET A 92 2.53 -14.41 -7.05
CA MET A 92 2.34 -13.86 -5.71
C MET A 92 3.71 -13.50 -5.11
N VAL A 93 3.87 -12.26 -4.63
CA VAL A 93 5.17 -11.72 -4.18
C VAL A 93 5.18 -11.26 -2.72
N ALA A 94 4.03 -10.89 -2.18
CA ALA A 94 3.94 -10.47 -0.78
C ALA A 94 2.55 -10.71 -0.21
N GLU A 95 2.52 -10.74 1.11
CA GLU A 95 1.30 -10.77 1.90
C GLU A 95 1.37 -9.72 3.00
N ARG A 96 0.20 -9.26 3.45
CA ARG A 96 0.04 -8.13 4.35
C ARG A 96 -1.03 -8.40 5.41
N TRP A 97 -0.74 -8.00 6.66
CA TRP A 97 -1.70 -7.98 7.77
C TRP A 97 -1.76 -6.60 8.39
N ARG A 98 -2.95 -6.20 8.82
CA ARG A 98 -3.13 -4.96 9.60
C ARG A 98 -3.32 -5.31 11.08
N SER A 99 -2.44 -4.81 11.94
CA SER A 99 -2.61 -5.01 13.37
C SER A 99 -3.86 -4.32 13.91
N GLY A 100 -4.61 -5.00 14.77
CA GLY A 100 -5.92 -4.55 15.26
C GLY A 100 -7.10 -4.98 14.37
N ARG A 101 -6.82 -5.54 13.18
CA ARG A 101 -7.78 -6.25 12.33
C ARG A 101 -7.11 -7.54 11.85
N PRO A 102 -6.95 -8.55 12.73
CA PRO A 102 -6.17 -9.76 12.43
C PRO A 102 -6.71 -10.51 11.21
N ASP A 103 -8.01 -10.37 10.95
CA ASP A 103 -8.68 -10.96 9.80
C ASP A 103 -8.40 -10.18 8.51
N GLU A 104 -7.93 -8.93 8.58
CA GLU A 104 -7.61 -8.14 7.39
C GLU A 104 -6.28 -8.59 6.77
N ARG A 105 -6.38 -9.53 5.81
CA ARG A 105 -5.25 -10.03 5.03
C ARG A 105 -5.31 -9.52 3.60
N SER A 106 -4.16 -9.15 3.04
CA SER A 106 -4.06 -8.83 1.62
C SER A 106 -2.88 -9.55 0.96
N VAL A 107 -3.07 -10.02 -0.26
CA VAL A 107 -2.04 -10.63 -1.09
C VAL A 107 -1.61 -9.64 -2.18
N TYR A 108 -0.41 -9.81 -2.70
CA TYR A 108 0.16 -8.99 -3.77
C TYR A 108 0.68 -9.89 -4.88
N PHE A 109 0.30 -9.56 -6.11
CA PHE A 109 0.71 -10.23 -7.33
C PHE A 109 1.57 -9.29 -8.17
N ASP A 110 2.67 -9.79 -8.71
CA ASP A 110 3.42 -9.13 -9.77
C ASP A 110 2.69 -9.32 -11.10
N VAL A 111 2.22 -8.21 -11.65
CA VAL A 111 1.46 -8.13 -12.89
C VAL A 111 2.21 -7.34 -13.96
N ALA A 112 3.50 -7.07 -13.74
CA ALA A 112 4.32 -6.24 -14.64
C ALA A 112 4.45 -6.80 -16.05
N ALA A 113 4.23 -8.10 -16.25
CA ALA A 113 4.24 -8.76 -17.56
C ALA A 113 2.86 -8.83 -18.23
N LEU A 114 1.77 -8.58 -17.50
CA LEU A 114 0.40 -8.67 -18.01
C LEU A 114 0.02 -7.35 -18.69
N ARG A 115 -0.75 -7.37 -19.77
CA ARG A 115 -1.21 -6.18 -20.50
C ARG A 115 -2.66 -6.35 -20.96
N GLY A 116 -3.37 -5.23 -21.11
CA GLY A 116 -4.76 -5.17 -21.62
C GLY A 116 -5.71 -6.14 -20.93
N THR A 117 -6.48 -6.88 -21.74
CA THR A 117 -7.45 -7.90 -21.31
C THR A 117 -6.89 -8.87 -20.29
N ARG A 118 -5.63 -9.30 -20.43
CA ARG A 118 -5.01 -10.25 -19.51
C ARG A 118 -4.94 -9.73 -18.07
N LEU A 119 -4.70 -8.43 -17.88
CA LEU A 119 -4.73 -7.81 -16.56
C LEU A 119 -6.16 -7.65 -16.03
N VAL A 120 -7.11 -7.33 -16.92
CA VAL A 120 -8.54 -7.26 -16.56
C VAL A 120 -9.00 -8.62 -16.04
N ASP A 121 -8.72 -9.70 -16.75
CA ASP A 121 -9.12 -11.06 -16.36
C ASP A 121 -8.55 -11.45 -14.99
N VAL A 122 -7.26 -11.16 -14.77
CA VAL A 122 -6.58 -11.39 -13.50
C VAL A 122 -7.20 -10.56 -12.36
N ALA A 123 -7.49 -9.28 -12.62
CA ALA A 123 -8.09 -8.40 -11.61
C ALA A 123 -9.53 -8.81 -11.28
N MET A 124 -10.31 -9.20 -12.29
CA MET A 124 -11.69 -9.69 -12.13
C MET A 124 -11.73 -11.00 -11.36
N ALA A 125 -10.87 -11.97 -11.71
CA ALA A 125 -10.75 -13.24 -11.01
C ALA A 125 -10.39 -13.01 -9.53
N ALA A 126 -9.35 -12.20 -9.28
CA ALA A 126 -8.95 -11.81 -7.94
C ALA A 126 -10.11 -11.16 -7.17
N ALA A 127 -10.79 -10.18 -7.77
CA ALA A 127 -11.88 -9.44 -7.13
C ALA A 127 -13.05 -10.34 -6.73
N ARG A 128 -13.45 -11.27 -7.61
CA ARG A 128 -14.50 -12.26 -7.33
C ARG A 128 -14.10 -13.19 -6.19
N SER A 129 -12.87 -13.72 -6.22
CA SER A 129 -12.36 -14.59 -5.15
C SER A 129 -12.20 -13.86 -3.81
N GLY A 130 -11.96 -12.55 -3.83
CA GLY A 130 -11.89 -11.71 -2.63
C GLY A 130 -13.24 -11.19 -2.14
N GLY A 131 -14.35 -11.59 -2.76
CA GLY A 131 -15.70 -11.19 -2.33
C GLY A 131 -16.02 -9.71 -2.55
N LEU A 132 -15.41 -9.06 -3.55
CA LEU A 132 -15.80 -7.70 -3.90
C LEU A 132 -17.24 -7.68 -4.45
N ALA A 133 -18.01 -6.67 -4.05
CA ALA A 133 -19.39 -6.50 -4.50
C ALA A 133 -19.46 -6.42 -6.04
N PRO A 134 -20.51 -6.97 -6.70
CA PRO A 134 -20.61 -7.04 -8.15
C PRO A 134 -20.37 -5.70 -8.86
N GLY A 135 -20.98 -4.61 -8.39
CA GLY A 135 -20.79 -3.28 -8.99
C GLY A 135 -19.34 -2.75 -8.89
N VAL A 136 -18.57 -3.20 -7.89
CA VAL A 136 -17.14 -2.90 -7.78
C VAL A 136 -16.34 -3.72 -8.79
N VAL A 137 -16.72 -4.99 -8.99
CA VAL A 137 -16.12 -5.88 -9.99
C VAL A 137 -16.34 -5.31 -11.40
N ASP A 138 -17.55 -4.81 -11.69
CA ASP A 138 -17.90 -4.24 -13.00
C ASP A 138 -17.11 -2.96 -13.35
N ALA A 139 -16.56 -2.26 -12.34
CA ALA A 139 -15.73 -1.07 -12.53
C ALA A 139 -14.26 -1.39 -12.88
N ILE A 140 -13.82 -2.66 -12.76
CA ILE A 140 -12.42 -3.06 -12.97
C ILE A 140 -11.92 -2.83 -14.40
N PRO A 141 -12.67 -3.16 -15.48
CA PRO A 141 -12.22 -2.91 -16.84
C PRO A 141 -11.91 -1.44 -17.11
N ASP A 142 -12.75 -0.53 -16.61
CA ASP A 142 -12.51 0.92 -16.73
C ASP A 142 -11.27 1.35 -15.93
N LEU A 143 -11.14 0.89 -14.68
CA LEU A 143 -9.97 1.17 -13.85
C LEU A 143 -8.68 0.73 -14.54
N VAL A 144 -8.62 -0.50 -15.07
CA VAL A 144 -7.44 -1.03 -15.76
C VAL A 144 -7.14 -0.22 -17.02
N ARG A 145 -8.17 0.15 -17.80
CA ARG A 145 -8.03 0.98 -19.00
C ARG A 145 -7.50 2.37 -18.66
N ARG A 146 -8.03 3.04 -17.64
CA ARG A 146 -7.55 4.37 -17.22
C ARG A 146 -6.13 4.29 -16.64
N SER A 147 -5.88 3.31 -15.79
CA SER A 147 -4.58 2.96 -15.22
C SER A 147 -3.51 2.78 -16.31
N ALA A 148 -3.83 2.05 -17.37
CA ALA A 148 -2.96 1.83 -18.52
C ALA A 148 -2.46 3.12 -19.20
N THR A 149 -3.32 4.14 -19.33
CA THR A 149 -2.96 5.41 -19.99
C THR A 149 -1.90 6.21 -19.22
N ALA A 150 -1.71 5.90 -17.95
CA ALA A 150 -0.71 6.51 -17.09
C ALA A 150 0.62 5.74 -17.03
N GLY A 151 0.70 4.59 -17.69
CA GLY A 151 1.80 3.63 -17.58
C GLY A 151 1.34 2.37 -16.88
N TRP A 152 2.05 1.26 -17.09
CA TRP A 152 1.51 -0.03 -16.67
C TRP A 152 1.69 -0.31 -15.18
N PRO A 153 0.67 -0.86 -14.47
CA PRO A 153 0.83 -1.26 -13.09
C PRO A 153 1.83 -2.39 -12.95
N ARG A 154 2.59 -2.35 -11.86
CA ARG A 154 3.57 -3.37 -11.48
C ARG A 154 2.94 -4.42 -10.57
N LEU A 155 2.13 -3.98 -9.60
CA LEU A 155 1.52 -4.87 -8.62
C LEU A 155 0.01 -4.73 -8.61
N LEU A 156 -0.66 -5.87 -8.42
CA LEU A 156 -2.05 -5.97 -8.05
C LEU A 156 -2.14 -6.49 -6.61
N SER A 157 -2.95 -5.88 -5.76
CA SER A 157 -3.21 -6.38 -4.41
C SER A 157 -4.70 -6.65 -4.22
N LEU A 158 -5.01 -7.73 -3.51
CA LEU A 158 -6.37 -8.13 -3.18
C LEU A 158 -6.47 -8.30 -1.66
N ALA A 159 -7.48 -7.70 -1.04
CA ALA A 159 -7.88 -8.09 0.30
C ALA A 159 -8.63 -9.42 0.24
N VAL A 160 -8.07 -10.45 0.90
CA VAL A 160 -8.57 -11.84 0.86
C VAL A 160 -9.26 -12.26 2.15
N ALA A 161 -9.27 -11.37 3.15
CA ALA A 161 -9.98 -11.55 4.41
C ALA A 161 -10.17 -10.17 5.08
N GLY A 162 -11.16 -10.10 5.98
CA GLY A 162 -11.57 -8.89 6.72
C GLY A 162 -12.74 -8.15 6.07
N ASP A 163 -13.38 -7.26 6.83
CA ASP A 163 -14.67 -6.62 6.49
C ASP A 163 -14.59 -5.49 5.46
N SER A 164 -13.51 -5.41 4.69
CA SER A 164 -13.31 -4.33 3.72
C SER A 164 -12.61 -4.86 2.47
N PRO A 165 -13.30 -5.72 1.69
CA PRO A 165 -12.80 -6.23 0.43
C PRO A 165 -12.46 -5.09 -0.52
N ARG A 166 -11.29 -5.17 -1.14
CA ARG A 166 -10.76 -4.12 -2.01
C ARG A 166 -9.68 -4.69 -2.92
N LEU A 167 -9.55 -4.06 -4.08
CA LEU A 167 -8.50 -4.33 -5.06
C LEU A 167 -7.60 -3.11 -5.17
N LYS A 168 -6.30 -3.31 -5.31
CA LYS A 168 -5.35 -2.22 -5.52
C LYS A 168 -4.48 -2.44 -6.74
N LEU A 169 -4.30 -1.40 -7.56
CA LEU A 169 -3.29 -1.36 -8.62
C LEU A 169 -2.19 -0.39 -8.24
N GLN A 170 -0.94 -0.80 -8.38
CA GLN A 170 0.22 0.03 -8.03
C GLN A 170 1.12 0.29 -9.23
N HIS A 171 1.42 1.56 -9.45
CA HIS A 171 2.27 2.07 -10.52
C HIS A 171 3.60 2.52 -9.94
N ALA A 172 4.70 2.11 -10.57
CA ALA A 172 6.03 2.65 -10.26
C ALA A 172 6.26 3.97 -11.01
N ALA A 173 7.20 4.78 -10.53
CA ALA A 173 7.70 5.93 -11.26
C ALA A 173 8.33 5.51 -12.62
N PRO A 174 8.20 6.31 -13.68
CA PRO A 174 7.54 7.63 -13.75
C PRO A 174 6.01 7.60 -13.83
N GLY A 175 5.40 6.43 -14.07
CA GLY A 175 3.94 6.29 -14.27
C GLY A 175 3.08 6.71 -13.06
N ALA A 176 3.64 6.66 -11.84
CA ALA A 176 2.95 7.07 -10.61
C ALA A 176 2.35 8.49 -10.66
N ARG A 177 3.08 9.48 -11.19
CA ARG A 177 2.60 10.88 -11.25
C ARG A 177 1.47 11.04 -12.27
N ARG A 178 1.67 10.50 -13.47
CA ARG A 178 0.66 10.51 -14.53
C ARG A 178 -0.59 9.76 -14.11
N ALA A 179 -0.45 8.69 -13.32
CA ALA A 179 -1.58 7.90 -12.86
C ALA A 179 -2.44 8.67 -11.88
N ALA A 180 -1.83 9.42 -10.96
CA ALA A 180 -2.56 10.32 -10.08
C ALA A 180 -3.32 11.39 -10.85
N GLU A 181 -2.69 12.00 -11.86
CA GLU A 181 -3.32 13.04 -12.69
C GLU A 181 -4.51 12.49 -13.51
N VAL A 182 -4.39 11.29 -14.08
CA VAL A 182 -5.42 10.63 -14.92
C VAL A 182 -6.61 10.10 -14.10
N LEU A 183 -6.34 9.50 -12.94
CA LEU A 183 -7.35 8.77 -12.20
C LEU A 183 -8.17 9.65 -11.25
N ASP A 184 -7.60 10.77 -10.80
CA ASP A 184 -8.23 11.65 -9.82
C ASP A 184 -8.76 12.97 -10.41
N GLY A 185 -8.37 13.33 -11.64
CA GLY A 185 -8.84 14.57 -12.27
C GLY A 185 -8.16 15.81 -11.69
N ALA A 186 -6.89 16.01 -12.06
CA ALA A 186 -6.18 17.29 -12.15
C ALA A 186 -6.12 18.32 -10.98
N ALA A 187 -6.77 18.16 -9.82
CA ALA A 187 -6.75 19.20 -8.77
C ALA A 187 -6.74 18.69 -7.32
N ASP A 188 -5.96 17.64 -7.02
CA ASP A 188 -6.04 17.00 -5.71
C ASP A 188 -5.22 17.75 -4.62
N PRO A 189 -5.85 18.10 -3.47
CA PRO A 189 -5.15 18.39 -2.22
C PRO A 189 -4.04 17.38 -1.89
N LEU A 190 -4.17 16.10 -2.26
CA LEU A 190 -3.14 15.08 -2.10
C LEU A 190 -1.88 15.39 -2.91
N LEU A 191 -2.01 15.74 -4.19
CA LEU A 191 -0.86 16.10 -5.04
C LEU A 191 -0.19 17.37 -4.51
N THR A 192 -0.98 18.32 -4.02
CA THR A 192 -0.45 19.53 -3.38
C THR A 192 0.32 19.20 -2.10
N ARG A 193 -0.26 18.38 -1.21
CA ARG A 193 0.41 17.91 0.02
C ARG A 193 1.67 17.12 -0.31
N PHE A 194 1.62 16.25 -1.32
CA PHE A 194 2.76 15.47 -1.77
C PHE A 194 3.88 16.36 -2.33
N ARG A 195 3.54 17.41 -3.09
CA ARG A 195 4.52 18.39 -3.60
C ARG A 195 5.21 19.16 -2.47
N ARG A 196 4.55 19.39 -1.32
CA ARG A 196 5.17 20.04 -0.15
C ARG A 196 6.34 19.24 0.42
N LEU A 197 6.34 17.91 0.23
CA LEU A 197 7.48 17.07 0.61
C LEU A 197 8.75 17.39 -0.18
N ARG A 198 8.61 17.92 -1.41
CA ARG A 198 9.73 18.11 -2.36
C ARG A 198 10.52 16.82 -2.61
N LEU A 199 9.84 15.67 -2.53
CA LEU A 199 10.42 14.36 -2.77
C LEU A 199 9.98 13.82 -4.14
N PRO A 200 10.84 13.08 -4.85
CA PRO A 200 10.44 12.43 -6.09
C PRO A 200 9.41 11.34 -5.80
N ALA A 201 8.40 11.24 -6.66
CA ALA A 201 7.43 10.15 -6.60
C ALA A 201 8.12 8.80 -6.85
N GLY A 202 7.79 7.81 -6.02
CA GLY A 202 8.21 6.42 -6.12
C GLY A 202 7.10 5.55 -6.71
N TYR A 203 5.92 5.56 -6.08
CA TYR A 203 4.77 4.75 -6.51
C TYR A 203 3.44 5.51 -6.34
N ALA A 204 2.41 5.06 -7.05
CA ALA A 204 1.02 5.44 -6.82
C ALA A 204 0.18 4.17 -6.69
N GLY A 205 -0.65 4.10 -5.64
CA GLY A 205 -1.57 2.99 -5.40
C GLY A 205 -3.01 3.45 -5.49
N PHE A 206 -3.76 2.86 -6.41
CA PHE A 206 -5.19 3.05 -6.58
C PHE A 206 -5.90 1.93 -5.86
N THR A 207 -6.82 2.26 -4.97
CA THR A 207 -7.64 1.29 -4.24
C THR A 207 -9.07 1.42 -4.71
N LEU A 208 -9.63 0.34 -5.21
CA LEU A 208 -11.04 0.22 -5.57
C LEU A 208 -11.75 -0.61 -4.49
N SER A 209 -12.81 -0.06 -3.91
CA SER A 209 -13.70 -0.75 -2.96
C SER A 209 -15.14 -0.29 -3.16
N GLU A 210 -16.05 -0.77 -2.30
CA GLU A 210 -17.45 -0.31 -2.25
C GLU A 210 -17.59 1.19 -1.94
N HIS A 211 -16.58 1.79 -1.31
CA HIS A 211 -16.54 3.23 -1.01
C HIS A 211 -15.99 4.06 -2.18
N GLY A 212 -15.73 3.43 -3.33
CA GLY A 212 -15.20 4.08 -4.53
C GLY A 212 -13.69 3.94 -4.69
N LEU A 213 -13.12 4.88 -5.44
CA LEU A 213 -11.71 4.92 -5.79
C LEU A 213 -10.95 5.81 -4.80
N ALA A 214 -9.89 5.28 -4.18
CA ALA A 214 -8.99 6.02 -3.31
C ALA A 214 -7.55 5.99 -3.83
N LEU A 215 -6.83 7.11 -3.69
CA LEU A 215 -5.45 7.28 -4.14
C LEU A 215 -4.48 7.37 -2.96
N ARG A 216 -3.33 6.70 -3.10
CA ARG A 216 -2.16 6.86 -2.22
C ARG A 216 -0.90 7.10 -3.05
N LEU A 217 -0.15 8.14 -2.69
CA LEU A 217 1.14 8.47 -3.30
C LEU A 217 2.28 8.10 -2.38
N TYR A 218 3.35 7.53 -2.96
CA TYR A 218 4.54 7.10 -2.25
C TYR A 218 5.73 7.88 -2.81
N ALA A 219 6.55 8.45 -1.93
CA ALA A 219 7.84 9.03 -2.29
C ALA A 219 8.86 7.92 -2.54
N ARG A 220 9.92 8.22 -3.30
CA ARG A 220 11.10 7.36 -3.30
C ARG A 220 11.69 7.30 -1.89
N PRO A 221 12.39 6.21 -1.53
CA PRO A 221 13.06 6.12 -0.25
C PRO A 221 13.98 7.33 -0.01
N ILE A 222 13.91 7.87 1.20
CA ILE A 222 14.79 8.94 1.70
C ILE A 222 15.63 8.42 2.85
N ASP A 223 16.74 9.07 3.16
CA ASP A 223 17.47 8.82 4.41
C ASP A 223 16.55 9.14 5.61
N GLY A 224 16.45 8.22 6.57
CA GLY A 224 15.56 8.35 7.73
C GLY A 224 15.86 9.56 8.59
N ARG A 225 17.09 10.10 8.59
CA ARG A 225 17.41 11.35 9.30
C ARG A 225 16.62 12.56 8.79
N HIS A 226 16.12 12.50 7.56
CA HIS A 226 15.29 13.55 6.95
C HIS A 226 13.79 13.35 7.21
N LEU A 227 13.40 12.22 7.81
CA LEU A 227 12.00 11.88 8.09
C LEU A 227 11.29 12.94 8.96
N PRO A 228 11.85 13.44 10.08
CA PRO A 228 11.16 14.44 10.91
C PRO A 228 10.85 15.73 10.13
N ARG A 229 11.80 16.19 9.30
CA ARG A 229 11.63 17.38 8.45
C ARG A 229 10.57 17.14 7.36
N ALA A 230 10.58 15.98 6.73
CA ALA A 230 9.62 15.64 5.69
C ALA A 230 8.19 15.54 6.24
N VAL A 231 8.02 14.92 7.41
CA VAL A 231 6.71 14.83 8.08
C VAL A 231 6.21 16.19 8.55
N ALA A 232 7.09 17.08 9.03
CA ALA A 232 6.72 18.44 9.44
C ALA A 232 6.22 19.32 8.27
N ALA A 233 6.49 18.96 7.02
CA ALA A 233 6.04 19.67 5.83
C ALA A 233 4.61 19.29 5.37
N LEU A 234 3.97 18.33 6.03
CA LEU A 234 2.66 17.75 5.67
C LEU A 234 1.51 18.26 6.52
#